data_AF-A0A1V5FAL9-F1
#
_entry.id   AF-A0A1V5FAL9-F1
#
_cell.length_a   1.000
_cell.length_b   1.000
_cell.length_c   1.000
_cell.angle_alpha   90.00
_cell.angle_beta   90.00
_cell.angle_gamma   90.00
#
_symmetry.space_group_name_H-M   'P 1'
#
loop_
_entity.id
_entity.type
_entity.pdbx_description
1 polymer ?
#
loop_
_entity_poly.entity_id
_entity_poly.type
_entity_poly.pdbx_seq_one_letter_code
_entity_poly.pdbx_strand_id
1 'polypeptide(L)'
;MARGEPGQGLGAGDRWRKFEEAKLDELLAPGESRTAFLLRFTLSHPHCHTTIVGTMKPEHLAENVRIAQVGALPADVYEEAKRRLDAVGESPEA
;
A
#
# COMPACT_ATOMS: atom_id res chain seq x y z
N MET A 1 -4.02 -6.88 -10.17
CA MET A 1 -5.22 -6.00 -10.07
C MET A 1 -5.44 -5.67 -8.61
N ALA A 2 -5.54 -4.39 -8.25
CA ALA A 2 -5.88 -3.96 -6.89
C ALA A 2 -7.33 -4.38 -6.62
N ARG A 3 -7.54 -5.37 -5.75
CA ARG A 3 -8.86 -5.97 -5.49
C ARG A 3 -9.55 -5.39 -4.25
N GLY A 4 -9.14 -4.19 -3.80
CA GLY A 4 -9.68 -3.54 -2.61
C GLY A 4 -9.12 -4.10 -1.29
N GLU A 5 -9.51 -3.46 -0.20
CA GLU A 5 -9.24 -3.84 1.20
C GLU A 5 -9.95 -5.15 1.60
N PRO A 6 -9.60 -5.77 2.75
CA PRO A 6 -10.34 -6.93 3.26
C PRO A 6 -11.84 -6.61 3.35
N GLY A 7 -12.68 -7.49 2.78
CA GLY A 7 -14.14 -7.33 2.80
C GLY A 7 -14.74 -6.56 1.61
N GLN A 8 -13.95 -5.88 0.78
CA GLN A 8 -14.46 -5.17 -0.42
C GLN A 8 -14.13 -5.84 -1.77
N GLY A 9 -13.45 -6.99 -1.75
CA GLY A 9 -13.20 -7.83 -2.93
C GLY A 9 -12.77 -9.27 -2.61
N LEU A 10 -12.47 -10.05 -3.65
CA LEU A 10 -12.09 -11.48 -3.58
C LEU A 10 -10.68 -11.73 -2.96
N GLY A 11 -10.24 -10.86 -2.07
CA GLY A 11 -8.98 -10.95 -1.33
C GLY A 11 -9.10 -11.93 -0.18
N ALA A 12 -8.79 -13.22 -0.38
CA ALA A 12 -8.64 -14.17 0.71
C ALA A 12 -7.77 -13.56 1.83
N GLY A 13 -8.22 -13.64 3.09
CA GLY A 13 -7.65 -12.94 4.25
C GLY A 13 -6.15 -13.16 4.48
N ASP A 14 -5.57 -14.20 3.88
CA ASP A 14 -4.14 -14.50 3.93
C ASP A 14 -3.26 -13.38 3.36
N ARG A 15 -3.75 -12.60 2.38
CA ARG A 15 -2.98 -11.53 1.74
C ARG A 15 -2.67 -10.32 2.62
N TRP A 16 -3.47 -10.09 3.67
CA TRP A 16 -3.30 -8.96 4.58
C TRP A 16 -2.63 -9.33 5.89
N ARG A 17 -2.39 -10.63 6.12
CA ARG A 17 -1.78 -11.11 7.35
C ARG A 17 -0.43 -10.44 7.61
N LYS A 18 0.41 -10.30 6.59
CA LYS A 18 1.72 -9.63 6.72
C LYS A 18 1.63 -8.14 6.99
N PHE A 19 0.63 -7.48 6.42
CA PHE A 19 0.34 -6.07 6.71
C PHE A 19 -0.02 -5.87 8.19
N GLU A 20 -0.82 -6.79 8.73
CA GLU A 20 -1.26 -6.81 10.13
C GLU A 20 -0.14 -7.23 11.09
N GLU A 21 0.61 -8.29 10.77
CA GLU A 21 1.81 -8.73 11.51
C GLU A 21 2.83 -7.59 11.62
N ALA A 22 3.05 -6.85 10.53
CA ALA A 22 3.93 -5.69 10.48
C ALA A 22 3.31 -4.42 11.09
N LYS A 23 2.07 -4.47 11.59
CA LYS A 23 1.36 -3.32 12.20
C LYS A 23 1.39 -2.06 11.33
N LEU A 24 1.19 -2.21 10.02
CA LEU A 24 1.23 -1.06 9.10
C LEU A 24 -0.02 -0.17 9.24
N ASP A 25 -1.09 -0.65 9.86
CA ASP A 25 -2.27 0.17 10.19
C ASP A 25 -1.91 1.37 11.10
N GLU A 26 -0.87 1.25 11.93
CA GLU A 26 -0.39 2.34 12.80
C GLU A 26 0.33 3.45 12.02
N LEU A 27 0.71 3.19 10.77
CA LEU A 27 1.42 4.12 9.90
C LEU A 27 0.49 4.87 8.94
N LEU A 28 -0.80 4.53 8.95
CA LEU A 28 -1.81 5.17 8.12
C LEU A 28 -2.05 6.62 8.56
N ALA A 29 -2.17 7.53 7.60
CA ALA A 29 -2.69 8.85 7.88
C ALA A 29 -4.17 8.77 8.34
N PRO A 30 -4.70 9.77 9.07
CA PRO A 30 -6.10 9.76 9.49
C PRO A 30 -7.06 9.60 8.30
N GLY A 31 -7.87 8.53 8.32
CA GLY A 31 -8.82 8.22 7.26
C GLY A 31 -8.19 7.63 5.98
N GLU A 32 -6.91 7.29 6.00
CA GLU A 32 -6.24 6.60 4.90
C GLU A 32 -6.59 5.12 4.89
N SER A 33 -6.91 4.61 3.70
CA SER A 33 -7.12 3.17 3.46
C SER A 33 -5.78 2.45 3.32
N ARG A 34 -5.73 1.17 3.64
CA ARG A 34 -4.59 0.28 3.40
C ARG A 34 -4.19 0.26 1.92
N THR A 35 -5.16 0.32 0.99
CA THR A 35 -4.90 0.41 -0.45
C THR A 35 -4.26 1.74 -0.84
N ALA A 36 -4.68 2.85 -0.23
CA ALA A 36 -4.05 4.14 -0.42
C ALA A 36 -2.60 4.12 0.07
N PHE A 37 -2.38 3.59 1.27
CA PHE A 37 -1.03 3.43 1.81
C PHE A 37 -0.13 2.59 0.91
N LEU A 38 -0.59 1.45 0.39
CA LEU A 38 0.20 0.59 -0.50
C LEU A 38 0.58 1.29 -1.82
N LEU A 39 -0.34 2.05 -2.40
CA LEU A 39 -0.04 2.82 -3.61
C LEU A 39 1.02 3.90 -3.31
N ARG A 40 0.88 4.63 -2.20
CA ARG A 40 1.86 5.64 -1.80
C ARG A 40 3.21 5.03 -1.43
N PHE A 41 3.23 3.87 -0.77
CA PHE A 41 4.44 3.10 -0.48
C PHE A 41 5.18 2.73 -1.77
N THR A 42 4.44 2.28 -2.80
CA THR A 42 5.01 1.98 -4.12
C THR A 42 5.62 3.23 -4.76
N LEU A 43 4.89 4.35 -4.73
CA LEU A 43 5.35 5.65 -5.27
C LEU A 43 6.54 6.24 -4.50
N SER A 44 6.79 5.80 -3.27
CA SER A 44 7.89 6.29 -2.42
C SER A 44 9.23 5.65 -2.78
N HIS A 45 9.25 4.60 -3.58
CA HIS A 45 10.48 3.91 -3.92
C HIS A 45 11.35 4.78 -4.86
N PRO A 46 12.62 5.06 -4.52
CA PRO A 46 13.46 6.03 -5.25
C PRO A 46 13.73 5.66 -6.71
N HIS A 47 13.56 4.38 -7.07
CA HIS A 47 13.72 3.90 -8.45
C HIS A 47 12.40 3.66 -9.17
N CYS A 48 11.25 3.98 -8.55
CA CYS A 48 9.94 3.91 -9.20
C CYS A 48 9.70 5.17 -10.04
N HIS A 49 9.70 5.00 -11.36
CA HIS A 49 9.40 6.08 -12.30
C HIS A 49 7.93 6.06 -12.77
N THR A 50 7.34 4.87 -12.83
CA THR A 50 5.98 4.63 -13.31
C THR A 50 5.33 3.54 -12.46
N THR A 51 4.07 3.74 -12.07
CA THR A 51 3.24 2.73 -11.41
C THR A 51 2.05 2.36 -12.28
N ILE A 52 1.82 1.07 -12.53
CA ILE A 52 0.68 0.56 -13.31
C ILE A 52 -0.37 0.01 -12.33
N VAL A 53 -1.43 0.78 -12.09
CA VAL A 53 -2.52 0.38 -11.17
C VAL A 53 -3.73 -0.09 -11.97
N GLY A 54 -4.10 -1.36 -11.80
CA GLY A 54 -5.28 -1.95 -12.44
C GLY A 54 -6.50 -1.98 -11.52
N THR A 55 -7.65 -1.53 -12.02
CA THR A 55 -8.97 -1.64 -11.38
C THR A 55 -10.04 -2.08 -12.39
N MET A 56 -11.09 -2.74 -11.92
CA MET A 56 -12.29 -3.10 -12.71
C MET A 56 -13.49 -2.20 -12.39
N LYS A 57 -13.36 -1.30 -11.41
CA LYS A 57 -14.40 -0.38 -10.96
C LYS A 57 -13.99 1.07 -11.30
N PRO A 58 -14.83 1.84 -12.02
CA PRO A 58 -14.54 3.23 -12.35
C PRO A 58 -14.31 4.11 -11.12
N GLU A 59 -14.99 3.84 -10.02
CA GLU A 59 -14.89 4.62 -8.78
C GLU A 59 -13.47 4.53 -8.20
N HIS A 60 -12.86 3.34 -8.25
CA HIS A 60 -11.48 3.13 -7.81
C HIS A 60 -10.46 3.80 -8.74
N LEU A 61 -10.79 4.09 -10.01
CA LEU A 61 -9.88 4.83 -10.88
C LEU A 61 -9.70 6.26 -10.37
N ALA A 62 -10.82 6.93 -10.06
CA ALA A 62 -10.79 8.26 -9.47
C ALA A 62 -10.06 8.26 -8.12
N GLU A 63 -10.27 7.23 -7.31
CA GLU A 63 -9.56 7.05 -6.05
C GLU A 63 -8.04 6.88 -6.25
N ASN A 64 -7.61 6.00 -7.16
CA ASN A 64 -6.20 5.78 -7.47
C ASN A 64 -5.51 7.07 -7.94
N VAL A 65 -6.19 7.86 -8.79
CA VAL A 65 -5.68 9.16 -9.24
C VAL A 65 -5.52 10.13 -8.07
N ARG A 66 -6.54 10.23 -7.19
CA ARG A 66 -6.49 11.08 -6.00
C ARG A 66 -5.34 10.67 -5.07
N ILE A 67 -5.16 9.38 -4.82
CA ILE A 67 -4.06 8.87 -3.99
C ILE A 67 -2.71 9.18 -4.63
N ALA A 68 -2.56 8.97 -5.94
CA ALA A 68 -1.32 9.30 -6.64
C ALA A 68 -0.98 10.79 -6.59
N GLN A 69 -1.99 11.67 -6.58
CA GLN A 69 -1.81 13.11 -6.39
C GLN A 69 -1.37 13.51 -4.98
N VAL A 70 -1.78 12.76 -3.94
CA VAL A 70 -1.22 12.93 -2.58
C VAL A 70 0.28 12.63 -2.57
N GLY A 71 0.71 11.68 -3.39
CA GLY A 71 2.12 11.40 -3.62
C GLY A 71 2.75 10.48 -2.57
N ALA A 72 4.07 10.49 -2.51
CA ALA A 72 4.85 9.59 -1.67
C ALA A 72 4.48 9.69 -0.17
N LEU A 73 4.81 8.64 0.57
CA LEU A 73 4.84 8.65 2.01
C LEU A 73 5.96 9.58 2.51
N PRO A 74 5.81 10.17 3.70
CA PRO A 74 6.94 10.75 4.41
C PRO A 74 8.09 9.74 4.53
N ALA A 75 9.34 10.23 4.44
CA ALA A 75 10.52 9.36 4.39
C ALA A 75 10.67 8.49 5.64
N ASP A 76 10.35 9.03 6.81
CA ASP A 76 10.33 8.30 8.08
C ASP A 76 9.27 7.18 8.09
N VAL A 77 8.07 7.45 7.56
CA VAL A 77 7.00 6.45 7.44
C VAL A 77 7.41 5.34 6.45
N TYR A 78 8.05 5.69 5.33
CA TYR A 78 8.52 4.73 4.33
C TYR A 78 9.60 3.79 4.90
N GLU A 79 10.61 4.35 5.58
CA GLU A 79 11.69 3.56 6.19
C GLU A 79 11.18 2.72 7.37
N GLU A 80 10.25 3.26 8.16
CA GLU A 80 9.58 2.51 9.22
C GLU A 80 8.80 1.32 8.66
N ALA A 81 8.03 1.52 7.59
CA ALA A 81 7.28 0.46 6.94
C ALA A 81 8.20 -0.64 6.41
N LYS A 82 9.29 -0.29 5.74
CA LYS A 82 10.32 -1.25 5.30
C LYS A 82 10.88 -2.06 6.47
N ARG A 83 11.27 -1.39 7.56
CA ARG A 83 11.81 -2.06 8.75
C ARG A 83 10.80 -3.06 9.35
N ARG A 84 9.52 -2.70 9.42
CA ARG A 84 8.47 -3.59 9.96
C ARG A 84 8.19 -4.78 9.04
N LEU A 85 8.20 -4.55 7.72
CA LEU A 85 8.05 -5.61 6.71
C LEU A 85 9.22 -6.60 6.77
N ASP A 86 10.46 -6.11 6.82
CA ASP A 86 11.66 -6.95 6.97
C ASP A 86 11.58 -7.80 8.26
N ALA A 87 11.12 -7.20 9.38
CA ALA A 87 10.98 -7.90 10.66
C ALA A 87 9.96 -9.04 10.64
N VAL A 88 8.98 -9.02 9.72
CA VAL A 88 8.02 -10.11 9.51
C VAL A 88 8.40 -11.00 8.33
N GLY A 89 9.60 -10.85 7.77
CA GLY A 89 10.11 -11.68 6.68
C GLY A 89 9.67 -11.28 5.29
N GLU A 90 9.15 -10.06 5.11
CA GLU A 90 8.81 -9.48 3.81
C GLU A 90 9.93 -8.54 3.34
N SER A 91 10.95 -9.11 2.73
CA SER A 91 12.05 -8.37 2.11
C SER A 91 12.16 -8.72 0.63
N PRO A 92 12.65 -7.80 -0.24
CA PRO A 92 12.94 -8.14 -1.64
C PRO A 92 13.86 -9.36 -1.74
N GLU A 93 13.59 -10.25 -2.71
CA GLU A 93 14.54 -11.32 -3.05
C GLU A 93 15.85 -10.71 -3.55
N ALA A 94 16.97 -11.34 -3.18
CA ALA A 94 18.32 -10.91 -3.53
C ALA A 94 18.69 -11.22 -4.99
#